data_AF-A0A8T3SRM8-F1
#
_entry.id   AF-A0A8T3SRM8-F1
#
_cell.length_a   1.000
_cell.length_b   1.000
_cell.length_c   1.000
_cell.angle_alpha   90.00
_cell.angle_beta   90.00
_cell.angle_gamma   90.00
#
_symmetry.space_group_name_H-M   'P 1'
#
loop_
_entity.id
_entity.type
_entity.pdbx_description
1 polymer ?
#
loop_
_entity_poly.entity_id
_entity_poly.type
_entity_poly.pdbx_seq_one_letter_code
_entity_poly.pdbx_strand_id
1 'polypeptide(L)'
;MPRAAAFWAAAPTAGADGAGLWIPSTSRRAPGCRPYYRHAHTLLELGPYEYPEAYWQSELARQRVSLFPIQGDDMVNVINQLSPLTRFGQVYLTRLAQAPKLRVFLNANVTELQANVTASMVDCVQVATLDGVRFSV
;
A
#
# COMPACT_ATOMS: atom_id res chain seq x y z
N MET A 1 9.88 13.64 -8.39
CA MET A 1 11.02 13.04 -7.68
C MET A 1 10.56 12.64 -6.29
N PRO A 2 10.49 11.34 -5.93
CA PRO A 2 10.12 10.94 -4.59
C PRO A 2 11.31 11.16 -3.65
N ARG A 3 11.09 11.81 -2.50
CA ARG A 3 12.08 11.94 -1.42
C ARG A 3 11.99 10.70 -0.54
N ALA A 4 13.08 9.96 -0.43
CA ALA A 4 13.20 8.89 0.57
C ALA A 4 13.26 9.51 1.97
N ALA A 5 12.44 9.02 2.90
CA ALA A 5 12.51 9.34 4.32
C ALA A 5 12.85 8.05 5.08
N ALA A 6 13.90 8.10 5.92
CA ALA A 6 14.34 6.98 6.74
C ALA A 6 13.71 7.08 8.14
N PHE A 7 13.05 6.02 8.58
CA PHE A 7 12.64 5.83 9.97
C PHE A 7 13.34 4.57 10.51
N TRP A 8 13.95 4.69 11.69
CA TRP A 8 14.73 3.64 12.34
C TRP A 8 13.84 2.84 13.29
N ALA A 9 13.86 1.51 13.20
CA ALA A 9 13.33 0.61 14.22
C ALA A 9 14.31 -0.56 14.40
N ALA A 10 14.74 -0.80 15.64
CA ALA A 10 15.58 -1.93 16.00
C ALA A 10 14.71 -3.21 16.13
N ALA A 11 15.23 -4.36 15.68
CA ALA A 11 14.62 -5.67 15.90
C ALA A 11 15.67 -6.63 16.48
N PRO A 12 15.29 -7.59 17.36
CA PRO A 12 16.22 -8.54 17.95
C PRO A 12 16.40 -9.79 17.08
N THR A 13 17.52 -10.47 17.33
CA THR A 13 18.05 -11.67 16.67
C THR A 13 17.24 -12.94 16.87
N ALA A 14 17.17 -13.76 15.81
CA ALA A 14 17.65 -15.15 15.76
C ALA A 14 16.83 -16.03 14.79
N GLY A 15 17.54 -16.90 14.07
CA GLY A 15 17.01 -18.13 13.49
C GLY A 15 17.24 -18.27 11.99
N ALA A 16 18.43 -18.74 11.62
CA ALA A 16 18.77 -19.18 10.29
C ALA A 16 17.86 -20.33 9.84
N ASP A 17 17.07 -20.11 8.78
CA ASP A 17 16.63 -21.14 7.84
C ASP A 17 16.22 -20.47 6.50
N GLY A 18 16.60 -21.12 5.40
CA GLY A 18 16.77 -20.53 4.08
C GLY A 18 15.57 -19.83 3.43
N ALA A 19 15.89 -18.87 2.56
CA ALA A 19 15.02 -18.26 1.55
C ALA A 19 13.69 -17.64 2.05
N GLY A 20 13.62 -17.25 3.33
CA GLY A 20 12.52 -16.46 3.88
C GLY A 20 12.83 -14.97 3.86
N LEU A 21 12.17 -14.22 2.99
CA LEU A 21 12.15 -12.76 2.98
C LEU A 21 11.68 -12.23 4.36
N TRP A 22 12.61 -11.81 5.22
CA TRP A 22 12.35 -11.24 6.54
C TRP A 22 11.72 -9.83 6.42
N ILE A 23 10.59 -9.59 7.10
CA ILE A 23 9.88 -8.29 7.13
C ILE A 23 9.42 -8.04 8.58
N PRO A 24 9.58 -6.82 9.15
CA PRO A 24 9.13 -6.48 10.50
C PRO A 24 7.64 -6.75 10.73
N SER A 25 7.30 -7.10 11.97
CA SER A 25 6.04 -7.73 12.41
C SER A 25 4.72 -6.97 12.14
N THR A 26 4.75 -5.70 11.70
CA THR A 26 3.51 -4.92 11.47
C THR A 26 3.03 -4.94 10.01
N SER A 27 3.82 -5.43 9.05
CA SER A 27 3.45 -5.50 7.63
C SER A 27 3.50 -6.94 7.10
N ARG A 28 2.76 -7.85 7.74
CA ARG A 28 2.52 -9.18 7.18
C ARG A 28 1.84 -9.00 5.81
N ARG A 29 2.46 -9.48 4.72
CA ARG A 29 1.75 -9.75 3.46
C ARG A 29 0.62 -10.71 3.81
N ALA A 30 -0.62 -10.23 3.91
CA ALA A 30 -1.75 -11.11 4.17
C ALA A 30 -1.77 -12.19 3.07
N PRO A 31 -1.86 -13.50 3.43
CA PRO A 31 -2.00 -14.56 2.45
C PRO A 31 -3.16 -14.22 1.51
N GLY A 32 -2.92 -14.21 0.19
CA GLY A 32 -3.91 -13.82 -0.81
C GLY A 32 -3.76 -12.40 -1.38
N CYS A 33 -3.01 -11.48 -0.75
CA CYS A 33 -2.83 -10.12 -1.29
C CYS A 33 -1.76 -10.00 -2.38
N ARG A 34 -0.91 -11.03 -2.54
CA ARG A 34 0.23 -11.02 -3.49
C ARG A 34 -0.15 -10.65 -4.93
N PRO A 35 -1.26 -11.16 -5.51
CA PRO A 35 -1.65 -10.83 -6.88
C PRO A 35 -1.94 -9.33 -7.07
N TYR A 36 -2.34 -8.62 -6.01
CA TYR A 36 -2.77 -7.23 -6.10
C TYR A 36 -1.62 -6.22 -5.97
N TYR A 37 -0.45 -6.62 -5.46
CA TYR A 37 0.64 -5.66 -5.20
C TYR A 37 1.17 -4.98 -6.47
N ARG A 38 1.26 -5.70 -7.59
CA ARG A 38 1.69 -5.10 -8.86
C ARG A 38 0.72 -4.02 -9.31
N HIS A 39 -0.59 -4.27 -9.17
CA HIS A 39 -1.61 -3.29 -9.50
C HIS A 39 -1.58 -2.10 -8.53
N ALA A 40 -1.41 -2.37 -7.24
CA ALA A 40 -1.25 -1.33 -6.22
C ALA A 40 -0.02 -0.44 -6.50
N HIS A 41 1.09 -0.99 -6.99
CA HIS A 41 2.26 -0.20 -7.41
C HIS A 41 1.93 0.85 -8.46
N THR A 42 1.10 0.50 -9.44
CA THR A 42 0.63 1.45 -10.46
C THR A 42 -0.27 2.52 -9.85
N LEU A 43 -1.21 2.14 -8.98
CA LEU A 43 -2.14 3.09 -8.36
C LEU A 43 -1.46 4.03 -7.35
N LEU A 44 -0.47 3.53 -6.63
CA LEU A 44 0.27 4.27 -5.61
C LEU A 44 1.51 4.97 -6.18
N GLU A 45 1.76 4.83 -7.49
CA GLU A 45 2.92 5.43 -8.19
C GLU A 45 4.27 5.09 -7.53
N LEU A 46 4.40 3.88 -6.97
CA LEU A 46 5.55 3.42 -6.16
C LEU A 46 6.82 3.17 -6.99
N GLY A 47 6.73 3.28 -8.31
CA GLY A 47 7.82 2.97 -9.23
C GLY A 47 7.98 1.46 -9.46
N PRO A 48 9.21 0.96 -9.68
CA PRO A 48 9.46 -0.42 -10.10
C PRO A 48 8.99 -1.42 -9.03
N TYR A 49 8.34 -2.50 -9.49
CA TYR A 49 7.87 -3.59 -8.63
C TYR A 49 9.03 -4.53 -8.27
N GLU A 50 10.03 -4.01 -7.59
CA GLU A 50 11.25 -4.74 -7.21
C GLU A 50 11.44 -4.67 -5.69
N TYR A 51 11.61 -5.82 -5.06
CA TYR A 51 11.88 -5.96 -3.62
C TYR A 51 13.26 -6.52 -3.25
N PRO A 52 13.99 -7.24 -4.13
CA PRO A 52 15.34 -7.70 -3.78
C PRO A 52 16.28 -6.54 -3.44
N GLU A 53 17.07 -6.70 -2.38
CA GLU A 53 18.05 -5.69 -1.94
C GLU A 53 19.07 -5.36 -3.02
N ALA A 54 19.55 -6.38 -3.75
CA ALA A 54 20.53 -6.22 -4.83
C ALA A 54 20.09 -5.24 -5.92
N TYR A 55 18.80 -5.22 -6.26
CA TYR A 55 18.26 -4.26 -7.23
C TYR A 55 18.45 -2.83 -6.71
N TRP A 56 18.02 -2.57 -5.48
CA TRP A 56 18.08 -1.25 -4.87
C TRP A 56 19.50 -0.80 -4.53
N GLN A 57 20.41 -1.71 -4.18
CA GLN A 57 21.83 -1.39 -4.05
C GLN A 57 22.41 -0.85 -5.37
N SER A 58 22.08 -1.50 -6.49
CA SER A 58 22.54 -1.06 -7.81
C SER A 58 21.91 0.27 -8.23
N GLU A 59 20.64 0.49 -7.91
CA GLU A 59 19.91 1.71 -8.26
C GLU A 59 20.36 2.91 -7.41
N LEU A 60 20.58 2.70 -6.11
CA LEU A 60 21.13 3.73 -5.22
C LEU A 60 22.57 4.09 -5.59
N ALA A 61 23.39 3.10 -5.99
CA ALA A 61 24.76 3.35 -6.45
C ALA A 61 24.81 4.28 -7.67
N ARG A 62 23.84 4.20 -8.60
CA ARG A 62 23.69 5.16 -9.71
C ARG A 62 23.48 6.59 -9.23
N GLN A 63 22.84 6.75 -8.07
CA GLN A 63 22.59 8.04 -7.43
C GLN A 63 23.70 8.47 -6.47
N ARG A 64 24.83 7.73 -6.45
CA ARG A 64 25.95 7.92 -5.50
C ARG A 64 25.53 7.79 -4.04
N VAL A 65 24.53 6.96 -3.78
CA VAL A 65 24.07 6.58 -2.43
C VAL A 65 24.41 5.11 -2.19
N SER A 66 24.97 4.80 -1.03
CA SER A 66 25.23 3.43 -0.60
C SER A 66 24.42 3.11 0.64
N LEU A 67 23.95 1.86 0.77
CA LEU A 67 23.39 1.38 2.03
C LEU A 67 24.46 1.44 3.12
N PHE A 68 24.03 1.69 4.36
CA PHE A 68 24.94 1.68 5.49
C PHE A 68 25.44 0.24 5.72
N PRO A 69 26.76 0.02 5.87
CA PRO A 69 27.29 -1.31 6.10
C PRO A 69 26.96 -1.73 7.53
N ILE A 70 25.98 -2.62 7.67
CA ILE A 70 25.64 -3.24 8.95
C ILE A 70 26.59 -4.41 9.19
N GLN A 71 27.20 -4.47 10.37
CA GLN A 71 28.08 -5.55 10.80
C GLN A 71 27.31 -6.47 11.76
N GLY A 72 27.39 -7.78 11.54
CA GLY A 72 26.66 -8.78 12.33
C GLY A 72 25.25 -9.06 11.81
N ASP A 73 24.59 -10.07 12.40
CA ASP A 73 23.31 -10.61 11.92
C ASP A 73 22.09 -10.02 12.66
N ASP A 74 22.33 -9.08 13.58
CA ASP A 74 21.32 -8.53 14.48
C ASP A 74 20.52 -7.39 13.85
N MET A 75 21.01 -6.85 12.74
CA MET A 75 20.41 -5.72 12.05
C MET A 75 20.42 -5.97 10.54
N VAL A 76 19.41 -5.48 9.85
CA VAL A 76 19.31 -5.58 8.38
C VAL A 76 18.86 -4.26 7.78
N ASN A 77 19.31 -3.99 6.55
CA ASN A 77 18.82 -2.86 5.79
C ASN A 77 17.41 -3.16 5.28
N VAL A 78 16.47 -2.24 5.52
CA VAL A 78 15.08 -2.35 5.03
C VAL A 78 14.80 -1.21 4.07
N ILE A 79 14.31 -1.55 2.88
CA ILE A 79 13.94 -0.58 1.85
C ILE A 79 12.43 -0.35 1.89
N ASN A 80 12.03 0.89 2.13
CA ASN A 80 10.64 1.32 2.08
C ASN A 80 10.40 2.15 0.82
N GLN A 81 9.58 1.63 -0.09
CA GLN A 81 9.05 2.40 -1.21
C GLN A 81 7.86 3.20 -0.71
N LEU A 82 8.01 4.52 -0.74
CA LEU A 82 6.94 5.44 -0.38
C LEU A 82 6.34 5.99 -1.67
N SER A 83 5.01 6.08 -1.70
CA SER A 83 4.36 6.78 -2.79
C SER A 83 4.90 8.21 -2.83
N PRO A 84 4.98 8.85 -4.01
CA PRO A 84 4.97 10.30 -4.02
C PRO A 84 3.72 10.76 -3.26
N LEU A 85 3.64 12.04 -2.87
CA LEU A 85 2.46 12.58 -2.18
C LEU A 85 1.24 12.63 -3.13
N THR A 86 0.82 11.47 -3.64
CA THR A 86 -0.19 11.23 -4.65
C THR A 86 -1.51 11.62 -4.03
N ARG A 87 -2.01 12.78 -4.44
CA ARG A 87 -3.34 13.26 -4.06
C ARG A 87 -4.35 12.50 -4.91
N PHE A 88 -4.76 11.30 -4.46
CA PHE A 88 -5.66 10.40 -5.21
C PHE A 88 -6.88 11.10 -5.79
N GLY A 89 -7.49 12.01 -5.02
CA GLY A 89 -8.59 12.84 -5.49
C GLY A 89 -8.19 13.63 -6.75
N GLN A 90 -7.08 14.37 -6.74
CA GLN A 90 -6.67 15.14 -7.91
C GLN A 90 -6.24 14.26 -9.09
N VAL A 91 -5.52 13.18 -8.82
CA VAL A 91 -4.95 12.30 -9.86
C VAL A 91 -6.04 11.50 -10.58
N TYR A 92 -7.05 11.01 -9.85
CA TYR A 92 -8.02 10.07 -10.39
C TYR A 92 -9.43 10.65 -10.59
N LEU A 93 -9.77 11.82 -10.01
CA LEU A 93 -11.13 12.37 -10.10
C LEU A 93 -11.60 12.56 -11.54
N THR A 94 -10.78 13.12 -12.43
CA THR A 94 -11.16 13.33 -13.83
C THR A 94 -11.47 12.00 -14.53
N ARG A 95 -10.64 10.97 -14.31
CA ARG A 95 -10.84 9.65 -14.89
C ARG A 95 -12.10 8.97 -14.36
N LEU A 96 -12.38 9.13 -13.06
CA LEU A 96 -13.59 8.60 -12.42
C LEU A 96 -14.84 9.33 -12.90
N ALA A 97 -14.78 10.65 -13.07
CA ALA A 97 -15.90 11.46 -13.56
C ALA A 97 -16.27 11.14 -15.02
N GLN A 98 -15.30 10.75 -15.83
CA GLN A 98 -15.50 10.38 -17.25
C GLN A 98 -15.89 8.91 -17.45
N ALA A 99 -15.89 8.09 -16.41
CA ALA A 99 -16.15 6.66 -16.54
C ALA A 99 -17.66 6.39 -16.72
N PRO A 100 -18.11 5.88 -17.89
CA PRO A 100 -19.53 5.81 -18.23
C PRO A 100 -20.33 4.78 -17.40
N LYS A 101 -19.64 3.85 -16.75
CA LYS A 101 -20.24 2.76 -15.96
C LYS A 101 -20.13 2.99 -14.44
N LEU A 102 -19.58 4.12 -14.02
CA LEU A 102 -19.36 4.42 -12.60
C LEU A 102 -20.17 5.64 -12.19
N ARG A 103 -20.77 5.56 -11.00
CA ARG A 103 -21.33 6.71 -10.31
C ARG A 103 -20.55 6.88 -9.02
N VAL A 104 -19.91 8.03 -8.84
CA VAL A 104 -19.08 8.32 -7.67
C VAL A 104 -19.81 9.31 -6.79
N PHE A 105 -19.99 8.94 -5.52
CA PHE A 105 -20.54 9.81 -4.49
C PHE A 105 -19.39 10.30 -3.60
N LEU A 106 -19.22 11.62 -3.51
CA LEU A 106 -18.27 12.26 -2.61
C LEU A 106 -19.02 12.75 -1.37
N ASN A 107 -18.29 12.91 -0.25
CA ASN A 107 -18.87 13.33 1.04
C ASN A 107 -20.00 12.41 1.54
N ALA A 108 -19.94 11.15 1.12
CA ALA A 108 -20.92 10.12 1.38
C ALA A 108 -20.29 9.09 2.34
N ASN A 109 -20.67 9.12 3.61
CA ASN A 109 -20.14 8.19 4.61
C ASN A 109 -21.01 6.95 4.65
N VAL A 110 -20.39 5.78 4.52
CA VAL A 110 -21.08 4.50 4.72
C VAL A 110 -21.34 4.30 6.21
N THR A 111 -22.61 4.14 6.59
CA THR A 111 -23.02 3.92 7.97
C THR A 111 -23.39 2.47 8.26
N GLU A 112 -23.80 1.71 7.24
CA GLU A 112 -24.19 0.30 7.39
C GLU A 112 -23.93 -0.48 6.11
N LEU A 113 -23.50 -1.74 6.25
CA LEU A 113 -23.39 -2.72 5.17
C LEU A 113 -24.38 -3.84 5.45
N GLN A 114 -25.37 -4.00 4.59
CA GLN A 114 -26.39 -5.04 4.70
C GLN A 114 -26.01 -6.20 3.79
N ALA A 115 -25.69 -7.34 4.40
CA ALA A 115 -25.29 -8.54 3.68
C ALA A 115 -26.47 -9.47 3.43
N ASN A 116 -26.32 -10.32 2.42
CA ASN A 116 -27.25 -11.41 2.16
C ASN A 116 -27.29 -12.40 3.34
N VAL A 117 -28.28 -13.30 3.35
CA VAL A 117 -28.49 -14.27 4.45
C VAL A 117 -27.25 -15.11 4.76
N THR A 118 -26.42 -15.42 3.75
CA THR A 118 -25.20 -16.22 3.90
C THR A 118 -23.96 -15.41 4.21
N ALA A 119 -24.06 -14.09 4.38
CA ALA A 119 -22.96 -13.15 4.59
C ALA A 119 -21.83 -13.25 3.54
N SER A 120 -22.15 -13.68 2.33
CA SER A 120 -21.20 -13.87 1.22
C SER A 120 -21.15 -12.67 0.27
N MET A 121 -22.15 -11.79 0.31
CA MET A 121 -22.24 -10.59 -0.53
C MET A 121 -22.95 -9.48 0.24
N VAL A 122 -22.58 -8.23 -0.05
CA VAL A 122 -23.31 -7.04 0.42
C VAL A 122 -24.39 -6.72 -0.60
N ASP A 123 -25.65 -6.74 -0.18
CA ASP A 123 -26.80 -6.46 -1.03
C ASP A 123 -27.17 -4.98 -1.01
N CYS A 124 -26.91 -4.28 0.10
CA CYS A 124 -27.21 -2.87 0.23
C CYS A 124 -26.22 -2.14 1.15
N VAL A 125 -25.94 -0.89 0.81
CA VAL A 125 -25.08 0.02 1.59
C VAL A 125 -25.92 1.23 2.02
N GLN A 126 -26.00 1.47 3.33
CA GLN A 126 -26.61 2.70 3.85
C GLN A 126 -25.58 3.81 3.94
N VAL A 127 -25.96 4.98 3.45
CA VAL A 127 -25.09 6.16 3.37
C VAL A 127 -25.74 7.34 4.10
N ALA A 128 -24.92 8.06 4.86
CA ALA A 128 -25.29 9.34 5.44
C ALA A 128 -24.22 10.41 5.15
N THR A 129 -24.68 11.62 4.86
CA THR A 129 -23.80 12.80 4.74
C THR A 129 -23.80 13.59 6.03
N LEU A 130 -22.77 14.43 6.22
CA LEU A 130 -22.73 15.36 7.36
C LEU A 130 -23.84 16.42 7.30
N ASP A 131 -24.39 16.68 6.11
CA ASP A 131 -25.52 17.57 5.88
C ASP A 131 -26.89 16.92 6.19
N GLY A 132 -26.88 15.66 6.67
CA GLY A 132 -28.09 14.94 7.10
C GLY A 132 -28.82 14.18 5.98
N VAL A 133 -28.33 14.23 4.74
CA VAL A 133 -28.89 13.44 3.62
C VAL A 133 -28.60 11.96 3.84
N ARG A 134 -29.62 11.11 3.63
CA ARG A 134 -29.50 9.65 3.75
C ARG A 134 -30.07 8.96 2.52
N PHE A 135 -29.38 7.93 2.06
CA PHE A 135 -29.81 7.10 0.94
C PHE A 135 -29.16 5.71 1.00
N SER A 136 -29.71 4.78 0.22
CA SER A 136 -29.16 3.43 0.04
C SER A 136 -28.70 3.21 -1.40
N VAL A 137 -27.65 2.40 -1.55
CA VAL A 137 -27.12 1.93 -2.84
C VAL A 137 -27.00 0.42 -2.84
#